data_AF-W7EKW6-F1
#
_entry.id   AF-W7EKW6-F1
#
_cell.length_a   1.000
_cell.length_b   1.000
_cell.length_c   1.000
_cell.angle_alpha   90.00
_cell.angle_beta   90.00
_cell.angle_gamma   90.00
#
_symmetry.space_group_name_H-M   'P 1'
#
loop_
_entity.id
_entity.type
_entity.pdbx_description
1 polymer ?
#
loop_
_entity_poly.entity_id
_entity_poly.type
_entity_poly.pdbx_seq_one_letter_code
_entity_poly.pdbx_strand_id
1 'polypeptide(L)'
;MKRNMTFTLVLLLYVLLMMFVTALLVLHSGQGLYTYNLCLATTWVCLVLYALTKSVIYIFLVERIHVVRAPYVTRRRDWVYIGSMLFMMTASSGIVINAWLHPYTAMDPTTGRCHTGIQRKVTVPFLIIDIVMDIVLTLVFFYLLQPVLKENGNWSFSIIFSSSKTRAGMVEIEGSRDTAVQRSIRALLQKSIIGALGITIVTLVLFIVQYFFVEGKGVALVCSSICLVDVFWGYVVIHWLTDGASTEAEKDISCSSRLTISGQRVDHIPA
;
A
#
# COMPACT_ATOMS: atom_id res chain seq x y z
N MET A 1 -5.63 21.78 -1.14
CA MET A 1 -4.26 21.47 -1.64
C MET A 1 -3.84 20.01 -1.45
N LYS A 2 -4.13 19.33 -0.32
CA LYS A 2 -3.78 17.90 -0.10
C LYS A 2 -4.34 16.90 -1.13
N ARG A 3 -5.55 17.14 -1.65
CA ARG A 3 -6.16 16.31 -2.72
C ARG A 3 -5.32 16.26 -4.02
N ASN A 4 -4.50 17.28 -4.29
CA ASN A 4 -3.63 17.29 -5.46
C ASN A 4 -2.48 16.28 -5.30
N MET A 5 -1.93 16.09 -4.10
CA MET A 5 -0.79 15.17 -3.92
C MET A 5 -1.19 13.72 -4.08
N THR A 6 -2.31 13.28 -3.47
CA THR A 6 -2.80 11.90 -3.64
C THR A 6 -3.16 11.61 -5.09
N PHE A 7 -3.80 12.56 -5.77
CA PHE A 7 -4.14 12.43 -7.19
C PHE A 7 -2.89 12.33 -8.07
N THR A 8 -1.88 13.18 -7.83
CA THR A 8 -0.59 13.11 -8.54
C THR A 8 0.11 11.77 -8.32
N LEU A 9 0.08 11.21 -7.11
CA LEU A 9 0.67 9.90 -6.82
C LEU A 9 -0.04 8.76 -7.56
N VAL A 10 -1.38 8.78 -7.62
CA VAL A 10 -2.16 7.78 -8.36
C VAL A 10 -1.89 7.88 -9.86
N LEU A 11 -1.80 9.09 -10.41
CA LEU A 11 -1.46 9.31 -11.81
C LEU A 11 -0.03 8.83 -12.11
N LEU A 12 0.92 9.11 -11.23
CA LEU A 12 2.29 8.61 -11.35
C LEU A 12 2.33 7.07 -11.34
N LEU A 13 1.57 6.43 -10.45
CA LEU A 13 1.46 4.98 -10.37
C LEU A 13 0.92 4.38 -11.68
N TYR A 14 -0.11 5.00 -12.26
CA TYR A 14 -0.66 4.57 -13.56
C TYR A 14 0.36 4.66 -14.69
N VAL A 15 1.11 5.78 -14.77
CA VAL A 15 2.17 5.95 -15.76
C VAL A 15 3.27 4.89 -15.57
N LEU A 16 3.70 4.64 -14.33
CA LEU A 16 4.71 3.62 -14.03
C LEU A 16 4.25 2.21 -14.42
N LEU A 17 2.99 1.86 -14.17
CA LEU A 17 2.43 0.57 -14.55
C LEU A 17 2.39 0.40 -16.07
N MET A 18 1.97 1.42 -16.81
CA MET A 18 1.98 1.39 -18.28
C MET A 18 3.40 1.27 -18.84
N MET A 19 4.35 2.01 -18.28
CA MET A 19 5.77 1.89 -18.64
C MET A 19 6.32 0.50 -18.34
N PHE A 20 5.92 -0.12 -17.23
CA PHE A 20 6.34 -1.47 -16.86
C PHE A 20 5.81 -2.53 -17.81
N VAL A 21 4.50 -2.52 -18.09
CA VAL A 21 3.87 -3.47 -19.01
C VAL A 21 4.44 -3.35 -20.42
N THR A 22 4.59 -2.11 -20.92
CA THR A 22 5.14 -1.88 -22.26
C THR A 22 6.61 -2.30 -22.36
N ALA A 23 7.44 -2.01 -21.36
CA ALA A 23 8.83 -2.44 -21.32
C ALA A 23 8.97 -3.97 -21.30
N LEU A 24 8.19 -4.66 -20.47
CA LEU A 24 8.19 -6.13 -20.43
C LEU A 24 7.71 -6.73 -21.75
N LEU A 25 6.66 -6.18 -22.35
CA LEU A 25 6.14 -6.64 -23.64
C LEU A 25 7.20 -6.50 -24.73
N VAL A 26 7.83 -5.33 -24.86
CA VAL A 26 8.85 -5.05 -25.88
C VAL A 26 10.08 -5.95 -25.71
N LEU A 27 10.58 -6.11 -24.48
CA LEU A 27 11.76 -6.96 -24.23
C LEU A 27 11.47 -8.44 -24.42
N HIS A 28 10.29 -8.90 -23.99
CA HIS A 28 9.95 -10.32 -24.03
C HIS A 28 9.51 -10.77 -25.43
N SER A 29 8.56 -10.06 -26.05
CA SER A 29 8.00 -10.41 -27.35
C SER A 29 8.82 -9.87 -28.53
N GLY A 30 9.51 -8.74 -28.36
CA GLY A 30 10.20 -8.07 -29.45
C GLY A 30 11.63 -8.56 -29.69
N GLN A 31 12.34 -9.05 -28.67
CA GLN A 31 13.79 -9.31 -28.74
C GLN A 31 14.20 -10.73 -28.34
N GLY A 32 13.30 -11.55 -27.78
CA GLY A 32 13.55 -12.98 -27.51
C GLY A 32 14.67 -13.31 -26.53
N LEU A 33 15.26 -12.29 -25.87
CA LEU A 33 16.27 -12.40 -24.82
C LEU A 33 17.50 -13.27 -25.18
N TYR A 34 17.94 -13.19 -26.44
CA TYR A 34 19.03 -14.02 -26.98
C TYR A 34 20.43 -13.48 -26.68
N THR A 35 20.57 -12.19 -26.37
CA THR A 35 21.87 -11.57 -26.06
C THR A 35 22.02 -11.21 -24.58
N TYR A 36 23.27 -11.19 -24.12
CA TYR A 36 23.63 -10.79 -22.75
C TYR A 36 23.13 -9.38 -22.41
N ASN A 37 23.32 -8.44 -23.33
CA ASN A 37 22.98 -7.04 -23.09
C ASN A 37 21.46 -6.84 -22.96
N LEU A 38 20.66 -7.59 -23.73
CA LEU A 38 19.20 -7.59 -23.60
C LEU A 38 18.75 -8.23 -22.28
N CYS A 39 19.38 -9.33 -21.88
CA CYS A 39 19.15 -10.00 -20.59
C CYS A 39 19.43 -9.08 -19.40
N LEU A 40 20.57 -8.39 -19.44
CA LEU A 40 20.97 -7.41 -18.45
C LEU A 40 20.00 -6.22 -18.42
N ALA A 41 19.73 -5.59 -19.56
CA ALA A 41 18.79 -4.48 -19.66
C ALA A 41 17.40 -4.85 -19.10
N THR A 42 16.90 -6.04 -19.41
CA THR A 42 15.60 -6.52 -18.90
C THR A 42 15.57 -6.64 -17.38
N THR A 43 16.65 -7.18 -16.81
CA THR A 43 16.78 -7.32 -15.36
C THR A 43 16.78 -5.96 -14.68
N TRP A 44 17.55 -5.01 -15.20
CA TRP A 44 17.67 -3.66 -14.65
C TRP A 44 16.37 -2.86 -14.77
N VAL A 45 15.75 -2.87 -15.95
CA VAL A 45 14.48 -2.16 -16.20
C VAL A 45 13.39 -2.72 -15.29
N CYS A 46 13.30 -4.05 -15.15
CA CYS A 46 12.33 -4.69 -14.26
C CYS A 46 12.57 -4.29 -12.79
N LEU A 47 13.81 -4.38 -12.31
CA LEU A 47 14.15 -4.08 -10.92
C LEU A 47 13.93 -2.60 -10.57
N VAL A 48 14.34 -1.67 -11.44
CA VAL A 48 14.17 -0.23 -11.22
C VAL A 48 12.70 0.15 -11.23
N LEU A 49 11.92 -0.29 -12.22
CA LEU A 49 10.51 0.04 -12.29
C LEU A 49 9.69 -0.61 -11.16
N TYR A 50 10.03 -1.83 -10.76
CA TYR A 50 9.45 -2.48 -9.58
C TYR A 50 9.73 -1.66 -8.31
N ALA A 51 10.99 -1.30 -8.05
CA ALA A 51 11.39 -0.52 -6.89
C ALA A 51 10.72 0.87 -6.86
N LEU A 52 10.66 1.55 -8.01
CA LEU A 52 9.96 2.82 -8.15
C LEU A 52 8.47 2.67 -7.86
N THR A 53 7.81 1.65 -8.40
CA THR A 53 6.38 1.42 -8.18
C THR A 53 6.10 1.11 -6.71
N LYS A 54 6.86 0.22 -6.08
CA LYS A 54 6.78 -0.07 -4.65
C LYS A 54 6.98 1.20 -3.81
N SER A 55 7.98 2.02 -4.13
CA SER A 55 8.22 3.28 -3.41
C SER A 55 7.02 4.24 -3.48
N VAL A 56 6.37 4.37 -4.64
CA VAL A 56 5.18 5.21 -4.82
C VAL A 56 3.98 4.66 -4.04
N ILE A 57 3.78 3.33 -4.04
CA ILE A 57 2.75 2.66 -3.25
C ILE A 57 2.93 2.96 -1.76
N TYR A 58 4.15 2.86 -1.24
CA TYR A 58 4.43 3.15 0.16
C TYR A 58 4.26 4.63 0.51
N ILE A 59 4.73 5.54 -0.35
CA ILE A 59 4.51 6.98 -0.16
C ILE A 59 3.01 7.28 -0.11
N PHE A 60 2.21 6.67 -0.99
CA PHE A 60 0.76 6.82 -0.97
C PHE A 60 0.14 6.34 0.35
N LEU A 61 0.54 5.15 0.83
CA LEU A 61 0.09 4.61 2.10
C LEU A 61 0.44 5.52 3.28
N VAL A 62 1.68 6.01 3.33
CA VAL A 62 2.17 6.93 4.38
C VAL A 62 1.48 8.29 4.33
N GLU A 63 1.29 8.85 3.13
CA GLU A 63 0.56 10.11 2.96
C GLU A 63 -0.90 9.97 3.43
N ARG A 64 -1.55 8.85 3.08
CA ARG A 64 -2.92 8.55 3.52
C ARG A 64 -3.01 8.44 5.05
N ILE A 65 -2.05 7.80 5.71
CA ILE A 65 -1.96 7.78 7.18
C ILE A 65 -1.84 9.19 7.73
N HIS A 66 -0.93 9.98 7.17
CA HIS A 66 -0.66 11.33 7.66
C HIS A 66 -1.90 12.23 7.53
N VAL A 67 -2.65 12.10 6.44
CA VAL A 67 -3.92 12.81 6.24
C VAL A 67 -4.92 12.46 7.34
N VAL A 68 -5.06 11.19 7.70
CA VAL A 68 -6.00 10.77 8.76
C VAL A 68 -5.53 11.22 10.15
N ARG A 69 -4.22 11.35 10.35
CA ARG A 69 -3.60 11.77 11.62
C ARG A 69 -3.49 13.29 11.81
N ALA A 70 -3.72 14.07 10.75
CA ALA A 70 -3.57 15.53 10.75
C ALA A 70 -4.25 16.31 11.90
N PRO A 71 -5.40 15.88 12.49
CA PRO A 71 -5.98 16.63 13.61
C PRO A 71 -5.27 16.43 14.96
N TYR A 72 -4.48 15.37 15.14
CA TYR A 72 -3.87 15.05 16.44
C TYR A 72 -2.41 15.50 16.58
N VAL A 73 -1.66 15.67 15.49
CA VAL A 73 -0.20 15.92 15.54
C VAL A 73 0.32 16.71 14.33
N THR A 74 1.27 17.62 14.57
CA THR A 74 1.89 18.51 13.57
C THR A 74 3.05 17.86 12.81
N ARG A 75 3.12 18.11 11.49
CA ARG A 75 4.01 17.49 10.47
C ARG A 75 5.49 17.27 10.85
N ARG A 76 6.11 18.15 11.65
CA ARG A 76 7.54 18.07 11.99
C ARG A 76 7.86 17.26 13.25
N ARG A 77 6.86 16.87 14.04
CA ARG A 77 7.08 16.22 15.35
C ARG A 77 6.69 14.74 15.37
N ASP A 78 6.14 14.22 14.28
CA ASP A 78 5.92 12.79 14.10
C ASP A 78 7.21 12.08 13.72
N TRP A 79 7.97 11.64 14.73
CA TRP A 79 9.18 10.83 14.55
C TRP A 79 8.89 9.53 13.78
N VAL A 80 7.68 8.98 13.92
CA VAL A 80 7.24 7.78 13.19
C VAL A 80 7.10 8.06 11.68
N TYR A 81 6.55 9.22 11.30
CA TYR A 81 6.42 9.60 9.89
C TYR A 81 7.80 9.83 9.26
N ILE A 82 8.66 10.63 9.92
CA ILE A 82 10.01 10.93 9.43
C ILE A 82 10.87 9.66 9.38
N GLY A 83 10.77 8.81 10.40
CA GLY A 83 11.41 7.50 10.43
C GLY A 83 10.96 6.62 9.27
N SER A 84 9.65 6.50 9.03
CA SER A 84 9.13 5.71 7.91
C SER A 84 9.55 6.24 6.54
N MET A 85 9.58 7.56 6.35
CA MET A 85 9.94 8.17 5.08
C MET A 85 11.45 8.05 4.81
N LEU A 86 12.28 8.26 5.82
CA LEU A 86 13.72 8.04 5.74
C LEU A 86 14.04 6.56 5.47
N PHE A 87 13.37 5.65 6.17
CA PHE A 87 13.54 4.22 6.02
C PHE A 87 13.22 3.75 4.59
N MET A 88 12.12 4.24 3.99
CA MET A 88 11.75 3.93 2.61
C MET A 88 12.74 4.52 1.58
N MET A 89 13.25 5.73 1.82
CA MET A 89 14.33 6.31 1.00
C MET A 89 15.63 5.52 1.10
N THR A 90 15.99 5.05 2.29
CA THR A 90 17.18 4.21 2.48
C THR A 90 17.00 2.82 1.87
N ALA A 91 15.79 2.26 1.90
CA ALA A 91 15.48 0.98 1.29
C ALA A 91 15.61 1.08 -0.24
N SER A 92 14.92 2.03 -0.87
CA SER A 92 14.97 2.23 -2.32
C SER A 92 16.37 2.52 -2.85
N SER A 93 17.16 3.34 -2.15
CA SER A 93 18.56 3.57 -2.51
C SER A 93 19.45 2.34 -2.28
N GLY A 94 19.26 1.61 -1.16
CA GLY A 94 20.00 0.38 -0.88
C GLY A 94 19.79 -0.71 -1.95
N ILE A 95 18.58 -0.81 -2.48
CA ILE A 95 18.22 -1.71 -3.58
C ILE A 95 19.04 -1.40 -4.83
N VAL A 96 19.06 -0.12 -5.24
CA VAL A 96 19.79 0.34 -6.43
C VAL A 96 21.30 0.14 -6.26
N ILE A 97 21.83 0.47 -5.07
CA ILE A 97 23.26 0.32 -4.76
C ILE A 97 23.66 -1.17 -4.75
N ASN A 98 22.88 -2.03 -4.10
CA ASN A 98 23.13 -3.47 -4.08
C ASN A 98 23.07 -4.08 -5.49
N ALA A 99 22.15 -3.59 -6.33
CA ALA A 99 22.05 -3.98 -7.73
C ALA A 99 23.25 -3.58 -8.58
N TRP A 100 23.87 -2.45 -8.25
CA TRP A 100 25.11 -2.01 -8.87
C TRP A 100 26.32 -2.87 -8.48
N LEU A 101 26.38 -3.32 -7.22
CA LEU A 101 27.53 -4.06 -6.71
C LEU A 101 27.55 -5.53 -7.13
N HIS A 102 26.39 -6.17 -7.30
CA HIS A 102 26.30 -7.58 -7.66
C HIS A 102 25.51 -7.77 -8.96
N PRO A 103 26.17 -7.98 -10.12
CA PRO A 103 25.47 -8.25 -11.37
C PRO A 103 24.73 -9.60 -11.30
N TYR A 104 23.41 -9.57 -11.43
CA TYR A 104 22.51 -10.72 -11.23
C TYR A 104 22.32 -11.61 -12.47
N THR A 105 22.93 -11.26 -13.60
CA THR A 105 22.64 -11.88 -14.89
C THR A 105 23.64 -12.99 -15.20
N ALA A 106 23.14 -14.22 -15.31
CA ALA A 106 23.88 -15.37 -15.80
C ALA A 106 23.20 -15.92 -17.07
N MET A 107 23.99 -16.20 -18.10
CA MET A 107 23.52 -16.90 -19.30
C MET A 107 23.80 -18.39 -19.16
N ASP A 108 22.85 -19.22 -19.59
CA ASP A 108 23.05 -20.66 -19.66
C ASP A 108 23.91 -21.00 -20.89
N PRO A 109 25.09 -21.63 -20.73
CA PRO A 109 25.97 -21.98 -21.84
C PRO A 109 25.37 -23.03 -22.79
N THR A 110 24.35 -23.78 -22.36
CA THR A 110 23.81 -24.90 -23.15
C THR A 110 22.59 -24.54 -23.99
N THR A 111 21.72 -23.64 -23.50
CA THR A 111 20.48 -23.26 -24.17
C THR A 111 20.55 -21.90 -24.86
N GLY A 112 21.59 -21.10 -24.58
CA GLY A 112 21.74 -19.73 -25.08
C GLY A 112 20.62 -18.79 -24.64
N ARG A 113 19.74 -19.23 -23.73
CA ARG A 113 18.65 -18.43 -23.18
C ARG A 113 19.09 -17.77 -21.90
N CYS A 114 18.62 -16.55 -21.71
CA CYS A 114 18.81 -15.81 -20.47
C CYS A 114 18.05 -16.50 -19.33
N HIS A 115 18.79 -17.10 -18.40
CA HIS A 115 18.25 -17.49 -17.11
C HIS A 115 18.38 -16.31 -16.15
N THR A 116 17.42 -15.38 -16.21
CA THR A 116 17.22 -14.38 -15.15
C THR A 116 16.61 -15.03 -13.92
N GLY A 117 17.36 -15.95 -13.31
CA GLY A 117 17.11 -16.37 -11.95
C GLY A 117 18.09 -15.56 -11.15
N ILE A 118 17.64 -14.47 -10.53
CA ILE A 118 18.47 -13.82 -9.51
C ILE A 118 18.89 -14.96 -8.58
N GLN A 119 20.19 -15.23 -8.49
CA GLN A 119 20.69 -16.35 -7.70
C GLN A 119 20.03 -16.26 -6.32
N ARG A 120 19.44 -17.37 -5.84
CA ARG A 120 18.73 -17.39 -4.54
C ARG A 120 19.53 -16.70 -3.44
N LYS A 121 20.86 -16.78 -3.53
CA LYS A 121 21.79 -16.16 -2.59
C LYS A 121 21.66 -14.63 -2.46
N VAL A 122 21.24 -13.91 -3.50
CA VAL A 122 21.17 -12.43 -3.48
C VAL A 122 19.75 -11.86 -3.55
N THR A 123 18.79 -12.58 -4.17
CA THR A 123 17.38 -12.15 -4.18
C THR A 123 16.65 -12.49 -2.88
N VAL A 124 17.01 -13.59 -2.20
CA VAL A 124 16.42 -13.92 -0.89
C VAL A 124 16.60 -12.80 0.14
N PRO A 125 17.80 -12.24 0.40
CA PRO A 125 17.95 -11.15 1.36
C PRO A 125 17.20 -9.89 0.94
N PHE A 126 17.16 -9.58 -0.37
CA PHE A 126 16.39 -8.46 -0.90
C PHE A 126 14.88 -8.60 -0.63
N LEU A 127 14.30 -9.77 -0.93
CA LEU A 127 12.87 -10.03 -0.71
C LEU A 127 12.54 -10.11 0.79
N ILE A 128 13.45 -10.63 1.62
CA ILE A 128 13.30 -10.61 3.08
C ILE A 128 13.25 -9.17 3.59
N ILE A 129 14.13 -8.28 3.11
CA ILE A 129 14.09 -6.87 3.49
C ILE A 129 12.74 -6.25 3.09
N ASP A 130 12.26 -6.49 1.87
CA ASP A 130 10.96 -5.99 1.39
C ASP A 130 9.80 -6.45 2.30
N ILE A 131 9.77 -7.75 2.65
CA ILE A 131 8.78 -8.33 3.56
C ILE A 131 8.88 -7.72 4.97
N VAL A 132 10.09 -7.53 5.49
CA VAL A 132 10.29 -6.91 6.80
C VAL A 132 9.80 -5.46 6.76
N MET A 133 10.05 -4.72 5.68
CA MET A 133 9.51 -3.36 5.51
C MET A 133 7.98 -3.37 5.54
N ASP A 134 7.38 -4.30 4.81
CA ASP A 134 5.92 -4.50 4.73
C ASP A 134 5.31 -4.80 6.09
N ILE A 135 5.93 -5.70 6.87
CA ILE A 135 5.50 -6.05 8.22
C ILE A 135 5.66 -4.87 9.17
N VAL A 136 6.81 -4.18 9.15
CA VAL A 136 7.06 -3.01 10.00
C VAL A 136 6.03 -1.92 9.71
N LEU A 137 5.76 -1.64 8.44
CA LEU A 137 4.76 -0.66 8.05
C LEU A 137 3.37 -1.08 8.56
N THR A 138 3.01 -2.34 8.40
CA THR A 138 1.73 -2.91 8.89
C THR A 138 1.60 -2.82 10.41
N LEU A 139 2.68 -3.09 11.15
CA LEU A 139 2.72 -2.95 12.61
C LEU A 139 2.61 -1.48 13.03
N VAL A 140 3.28 -0.57 12.33
CA VAL A 140 3.14 0.87 12.54
C VAL A 140 1.69 1.29 12.28
N PHE A 141 1.08 0.85 11.18
CA PHE A 141 -0.35 1.06 10.91
C PHE A 141 -1.21 0.59 12.10
N PHE A 142 -1.00 -0.64 12.57
CA PHE A 142 -1.77 -1.18 13.69
C PHE A 142 -1.55 -0.38 14.98
N TYR A 143 -0.31 -0.04 15.32
CA TYR A 143 0.04 0.74 16.50
C TYR A 143 -0.59 2.14 16.48
N LEU A 144 -0.58 2.82 15.33
CA LEU A 144 -1.16 4.16 15.19
C LEU A 144 -2.70 4.14 15.29
N LEU A 145 -3.34 3.01 14.94
CA LEU A 145 -4.79 2.85 15.00
C LEU A 145 -5.30 2.28 16.33
N GLN A 146 -4.48 1.52 17.05
CA GLN A 146 -4.79 0.99 18.38
C GLN A 146 -5.38 2.03 19.35
N PRO A 147 -4.87 3.27 19.48
CA PRO A 147 -5.47 4.27 20.36
C PRO A 147 -6.87 4.74 19.93
N VAL A 148 -7.14 4.83 18.62
CA VAL A 148 -8.46 5.23 18.09
C VAL A 148 -9.51 4.14 18.31
N LEU A 149 -9.09 2.87 18.27
CA LEU A 149 -9.95 1.73 18.55
C LEU A 149 -10.20 1.55 20.05
N LYS A 150 -9.20 1.81 20.90
CA LYS A 150 -9.26 1.61 22.35
C LYS A 150 -10.19 2.59 23.08
N GLU A 151 -10.56 3.71 22.46
CA GLU A 151 -11.57 4.65 23.00
C GLU A 151 -12.98 4.04 23.09
N ASN A 152 -13.25 2.91 22.42
CA ASN A 152 -14.52 2.20 22.61
C ASN A 152 -14.24 0.72 22.85
N GLY A 153 -14.23 0.34 24.12
CA GLY A 153 -14.10 -1.05 24.56
C GLY A 153 -15.06 -1.98 23.80
N ASN A 154 -14.53 -3.15 23.45
CA ASN A 154 -15.17 -4.23 22.67
C ASN A 154 -15.28 -4.04 21.16
N TRP A 155 -14.13 -4.16 20.49
CA TRP A 155 -14.06 -4.95 19.25
C TRP A 155 -13.43 -6.32 19.55
N SER A 156 -14.04 -7.03 20.52
CA SER A 156 -13.83 -8.45 20.71
C SER A 156 -14.46 -9.18 19.53
N PHE A 157 -13.60 -9.88 18.82
CA PHE A 157 -13.91 -10.91 17.85
C PHE A 157 -14.77 -12.00 18.52
N SER A 158 -16.08 -11.79 18.62
CA SER A 158 -17.02 -12.76 19.18
C SER A 158 -18.43 -12.48 18.66
N ILE A 159 -18.65 -12.70 17.37
CA ILE A 159 -19.97 -13.13 16.88
C ILE A 159 -19.99 -14.65 17.06
N ILE A 160 -20.17 -15.09 18.29
CA ILE A 160 -20.78 -16.35 18.74
C ILE A 160 -21.01 -16.11 20.24
N PHE A 161 -22.27 -16.23 20.64
CA PHE A 161 -22.76 -16.22 22.02
C PHE A 161 -23.16 -14.86 22.64
N SER A 162 -24.40 -14.50 22.34
CA SER A 162 -25.47 -14.18 23.31
C SER A 162 -25.07 -13.98 24.78
N SER A 163 -25.49 -12.83 25.33
CA SER A 163 -26.37 -12.72 26.51
C SER A 163 -25.91 -11.73 27.59
N SER A 164 -26.86 -10.84 27.91
CA SER A 164 -27.16 -10.30 29.25
C SER A 164 -26.28 -9.20 29.87
N LYS A 165 -26.88 -7.99 29.87
CA LYS A 165 -27.17 -7.12 31.05
C LYS A 165 -25.96 -6.50 31.79
N THR A 166 -25.92 -5.16 31.86
CA THR A 166 -26.21 -4.36 33.09
C THR A 166 -26.07 -2.85 32.81
N ARG A 167 -26.96 -2.07 33.43
CA ARG A 167 -27.12 -0.60 33.41
C ARG A 167 -25.96 0.13 34.15
N ALA A 168 -25.62 1.36 33.74
CA ALA A 168 -25.45 2.53 34.62
C ALA A 168 -25.00 3.80 33.87
N GLY A 169 -25.60 4.95 34.19
CA GLY A 169 -24.91 6.26 34.19
C GLY A 169 -25.15 7.21 33.02
N MET A 170 -26.03 8.19 33.24
CA MET A 170 -26.35 9.33 32.38
C MET A 170 -25.39 10.51 32.64
N VAL A 171 -24.70 10.98 31.61
CA VAL A 171 -24.20 12.37 31.47
C VAL A 171 -24.33 12.73 29.99
N GLU A 172 -25.30 13.57 29.69
CA GLU A 172 -25.66 14.04 28.35
C GLU A 172 -25.24 15.51 28.23
N ILE A 173 -24.09 15.78 27.61
CA ILE A 173 -23.73 17.10 27.07
C ILE A 173 -22.93 16.86 25.77
N GLU A 174 -23.54 17.24 24.63
CA GLU A 174 -22.87 17.54 23.35
C GLU A 174 -22.19 16.39 22.56
N GLY A 175 -22.78 15.18 22.52
CA GLY A 175 -22.14 14.00 21.89
C GLY A 175 -22.70 13.49 20.54
N SER A 176 -23.74 14.11 19.95
CA SER A 176 -24.44 13.49 18.81
C SER A 176 -23.75 13.73 17.45
N ARG A 177 -23.09 14.88 17.26
CA ARG A 177 -22.39 15.24 16.01
C ARG A 177 -21.10 14.42 15.79
N ASP A 178 -20.39 14.08 16.85
CA ASP A 178 -19.13 13.35 16.77
C ASP A 178 -19.31 11.89 16.37
N THR A 179 -20.42 11.24 16.73
CA THR A 179 -20.61 9.81 16.46
C THR A 179 -20.73 9.46 14.97
N ALA A 180 -21.34 10.32 14.15
CA ALA A 180 -21.48 10.08 12.71
C ALA A 180 -20.16 10.32 11.95
N VAL A 181 -19.46 11.40 12.28
CA VAL A 181 -18.15 11.75 11.69
C VAL A 181 -17.06 10.77 12.16
N GLN A 182 -17.08 10.34 13.42
CA GLN A 182 -16.15 9.33 13.93
C GLN A 182 -16.38 7.96 13.27
N ARG A 183 -17.62 7.60 12.89
CA ARG A 183 -17.90 6.39 12.12
C ARG A 183 -17.35 6.45 10.69
N SER A 184 -17.48 7.57 9.98
CA SER A 184 -16.91 7.70 8.63
C SER A 184 -15.37 7.62 8.67
N ILE A 185 -14.73 8.26 9.67
CA ILE A 185 -13.29 8.14 9.90
C ILE A 185 -12.87 6.70 10.21
N ARG A 186 -13.61 5.98 11.06
CA ARG A 186 -13.33 4.55 11.36
C ARG A 186 -13.48 3.66 10.13
N ALA A 187 -14.48 3.89 9.29
CA ALA A 187 -14.66 3.14 8.05
C ALA A 187 -13.51 3.38 7.05
N LEU A 188 -13.03 4.62 6.95
CA LEU A 188 -11.86 4.98 6.14
C LEU A 188 -10.57 4.30 6.64
N LEU A 189 -10.37 4.31 7.96
CA LEU A 189 -9.27 3.64 8.63
C LEU A 189 -9.31 2.13 8.40
N GLN A 190 -10.46 1.50 8.60
CA GLN A 190 -10.64 0.06 8.42
C GLN A 190 -10.36 -0.35 6.96
N LYS A 191 -10.87 0.40 5.98
CA LYS A 191 -10.52 0.17 4.56
C LYS A 191 -9.01 0.28 4.33
N SER A 192 -8.33 1.24 4.96
CA SER A 192 -6.86 1.38 4.87
C SER A 192 -6.12 0.17 5.42
N ILE A 193 -6.56 -0.39 6.55
CA ILE A 193 -5.98 -1.58 7.16
C ILE A 193 -6.15 -2.78 6.23
N ILE A 194 -7.36 -2.99 5.71
CA ILE A 194 -7.63 -4.08 4.75
C ILE A 194 -6.74 -3.94 3.52
N GLY A 195 -6.55 -2.73 3.01
CA GLY A 195 -5.65 -2.48 1.88
C GLY A 195 -4.19 -2.82 2.20
N ALA A 196 -3.67 -2.34 3.33
CA ALA A 196 -2.30 -2.63 3.75
C ALA A 196 -2.05 -4.13 3.97
N LEU A 197 -2.97 -4.82 4.65
CA LEU A 197 -2.92 -6.27 4.82
C LEU A 197 -3.03 -7.01 3.48
N GLY A 198 -3.89 -6.54 2.58
CA GLY A 198 -4.04 -7.11 1.25
C GLY A 198 -2.75 -7.06 0.44
N ILE A 199 -2.00 -5.96 0.52
CA ILE A 199 -0.69 -5.83 -0.14
C ILE A 199 0.31 -6.80 0.49
N THR A 200 0.46 -6.80 1.81
CA THR A 200 1.46 -7.64 2.47
C THR A 200 1.22 -9.14 2.30
N ILE A 201 -0.04 -9.58 2.38
CA ILE A 201 -0.40 -10.98 2.18
C ILE A 201 -0.04 -11.43 0.76
N VAL A 202 -0.34 -10.63 -0.25
CA VAL A 202 -0.01 -10.99 -1.64
C VAL A 202 1.50 -11.00 -1.87
N THR A 203 2.26 -10.02 -1.34
CA THR A 203 3.73 -10.05 -1.40
C THR A 203 4.29 -11.35 -0.82
N LEU A 204 3.76 -11.80 0.33
CA LEU A 204 4.20 -13.04 1.00
C LEU A 204 3.88 -14.28 0.16
N VAL A 205 2.68 -14.37 -0.41
CA VAL A 205 2.29 -15.50 -1.25
C VAL A 205 3.17 -15.57 -2.50
N LEU A 206 3.38 -14.43 -3.16
CA LEU A 206 4.24 -14.34 -4.35
C LEU A 206 5.70 -14.72 -4.04
N PHE A 207 6.20 -14.35 -2.86
CA PHE A 207 7.51 -14.77 -2.40
C PHE A 207 7.62 -16.29 -2.23
N ILE A 208 6.62 -16.91 -1.60
CA ILE A 208 6.58 -18.37 -1.42
C ILE A 208 6.55 -19.05 -2.80
N VAL A 209 5.73 -18.56 -3.72
CA VAL A 209 5.67 -19.07 -5.10
C VAL A 209 7.04 -18.93 -5.79
N GLN A 210 7.69 -17.78 -5.70
CA GLN A 210 9.04 -17.57 -6.25
C GLN A 210 10.03 -18.57 -5.65
N TYR A 211 9.98 -18.83 -4.34
CA TYR A 211 10.86 -19.77 -3.67
C TYR A 211 10.74 -21.20 -4.23
N PHE A 212 9.50 -21.70 -4.40
CA PHE A 212 9.25 -23.05 -4.90
C PHE A 212 9.53 -23.21 -6.40
N PHE A 213 9.17 -22.22 -7.23
CA PHE A 213 9.30 -22.35 -8.69
C PHE A 213 10.73 -22.16 -9.23
N VAL A 214 11.67 -21.61 -8.43
CA VAL A 214 13.06 -21.37 -8.85
C VAL A 214 13.85 -22.67 -9.10
N GLU A 215 13.33 -23.85 -8.72
CA GLU A 215 13.93 -25.15 -9.10
C GLU A 215 13.71 -25.52 -10.58
N GLY A 216 12.77 -24.88 -11.27
CA GLY A 216 12.39 -25.20 -12.65
C GLY A 216 13.08 -24.32 -13.71
N LYS A 217 13.55 -24.94 -14.80
CA LYS A 217 14.10 -24.28 -15.99
C LYS A 217 13.06 -23.33 -16.62
N GLY A 218 13.19 -22.02 -16.36
CA GLY A 218 12.29 -20.96 -16.88
C GLY A 218 12.36 -19.61 -16.15
N VAL A 219 13.44 -19.33 -15.43
CA VAL A 219 13.50 -18.38 -14.31
C VAL A 219 13.22 -16.90 -14.65
N ALA A 220 13.55 -16.43 -15.86
CA ALA A 220 13.41 -15.02 -16.24
C ALA A 220 11.96 -14.55 -16.37
N LEU A 221 11.18 -15.38 -17.05
CA LEU A 221 9.76 -15.15 -17.30
C LEU A 221 8.96 -15.22 -16.01
N VAL A 222 9.26 -16.21 -15.17
CA VAL A 222 8.60 -16.42 -13.89
C VAL A 222 8.82 -15.22 -12.97
N CYS A 223 10.06 -14.78 -12.79
CA CYS A 223 10.37 -13.61 -11.96
C CYS A 223 9.68 -12.34 -12.49
N SER A 224 9.74 -12.09 -13.80
CA SER A 224 9.09 -10.92 -14.41
C SER A 224 7.57 -10.96 -14.25
N SER A 225 6.96 -12.14 -14.37
CA SER A 225 5.52 -12.31 -14.18
C SER A 225 5.09 -12.08 -12.72
N ILE A 226 5.89 -12.54 -11.76
CA ILE A 226 5.62 -12.35 -10.34
C ILE A 226 5.71 -10.87 -9.96
N CYS A 227 6.76 -10.17 -10.43
CA CYS A 227 6.89 -8.72 -10.25
C CYS A 227 5.70 -7.95 -10.85
N LEU A 228 5.22 -8.38 -12.03
CA LEU A 228 4.05 -7.76 -12.65
C LEU A 228 2.77 -7.98 -11.85
N VAL A 229 2.54 -9.20 -11.36
CA VAL A 229 1.37 -9.52 -10.53
C VAL A 229 1.38 -8.71 -9.24
N ASP A 230 2.55 -8.58 -8.60
CA ASP A 230 2.69 -7.79 -7.36
C ASP A 230 2.35 -6.31 -7.58
N VAL A 231 2.93 -5.70 -8.62
CA VAL A 231 2.68 -4.30 -8.99
C VAL A 231 1.21 -4.09 -9.36
N PHE A 232 0.64 -5.00 -10.15
CA PHE A 232 -0.77 -4.93 -10.55
C PHE A 232 -1.69 -5.03 -9.35
N TRP A 233 -1.41 -5.92 -8.40
CA TRP A 233 -2.18 -6.04 -7.17
C TRP A 233 -2.10 -4.76 -6.32
N GLY A 234 -0.91 -4.19 -6.16
CA GLY A 234 -0.73 -2.91 -5.48
C GLY A 234 -1.56 -1.78 -6.12
N TYR A 235 -1.63 -1.75 -7.45
CA TYR A 235 -2.50 -0.81 -8.17
C TYR A 235 -3.99 -1.02 -7.88
N VAL A 236 -4.48 -2.27 -7.94
CA VAL A 236 -5.88 -2.61 -7.64
C VAL A 236 -6.25 -2.17 -6.22
N VAL A 237 -5.38 -2.44 -5.25
CA VAL A 237 -5.59 -2.01 -3.86
C VAL A 237 -5.62 -0.49 -3.76
N ILE A 238 -4.71 0.24 -4.40
CA ILE A 238 -4.70 1.71 -4.35
C ILE A 238 -5.94 2.30 -5.01
N HIS A 239 -6.36 1.77 -6.16
CA HIS A 239 -7.59 2.19 -6.82
C HIS A 239 -8.79 2.00 -5.88
N TRP A 240 -8.92 0.82 -5.29
CA TRP A 240 -9.95 0.52 -4.29
C TRP A 240 -9.93 1.47 -3.09
N LEU A 241 -8.73 1.79 -2.57
CA LEU A 241 -8.57 2.74 -1.47
C LEU A 241 -8.92 4.19 -1.86
N THR A 242 -8.74 4.54 -3.13
CA THR A 242 -9.02 5.86 -3.69
C THR A 242 -10.52 6.05 -3.92
N ASP A 243 -11.19 5.06 -4.52
CA ASP A 243 -12.64 5.07 -4.72
C ASP A 243 -13.36 5.21 -3.37
N GLY A 244 -12.93 4.43 -2.38
CA GLY A 244 -13.48 4.49 -1.04
C GLY A 244 -13.32 5.86 -0.36
N ALA A 245 -12.32 6.66 -0.73
CA ALA A 245 -12.15 8.00 -0.17
C ALA A 245 -13.11 9.01 -0.83
N SER A 246 -13.38 8.86 -2.13
CA SER A 246 -14.32 9.73 -2.85
C SER A 246 -15.76 9.58 -2.35
N THR A 247 -16.20 8.35 -2.06
CA THR A 247 -17.57 8.08 -1.61
C THR A 247 -17.83 8.63 -0.20
N GLU A 248 -16.83 8.60 0.68
CA GLU A 248 -16.99 9.13 2.04
C GLU A 248 -16.94 10.67 2.06
N ALA A 249 -16.12 11.29 1.20
CA ALA A 249 -16.15 12.75 1.02
C ALA A 249 -17.53 13.24 0.55
N GLU A 250 -18.21 12.48 -0.32
CA GLU A 250 -19.57 12.79 -0.74
C GLU A 250 -20.60 12.68 0.40
N LYS A 251 -20.46 11.66 1.27
CA LYS A 251 -21.30 11.51 2.47
C LYS A 251 -21.13 12.65 3.46
N ASP A 252 -19.89 13.10 3.69
CA ASP A 252 -19.61 14.22 4.60
C ASP A 252 -20.25 15.53 4.08
N ILE A 253 -20.19 15.77 2.76
CA ILE A 253 -20.86 16.93 2.13
C ILE A 253 -22.39 16.83 2.26
N SER A 254 -22.96 15.63 2.05
CA SER A 254 -24.41 15.39 2.21
C SER A 254 -24.87 15.59 3.66
N CYS A 255 -24.07 15.14 4.63
CA CYS A 255 -24.34 15.29 6.06
C CYS A 255 -24.29 16.77 6.48
N SER A 256 -23.26 17.50 6.04
CA SER A 256 -23.13 18.93 6.30
C SER A 256 -24.30 19.72 5.71
N SER A 257 -24.70 19.41 4.47
CA SER A 257 -25.84 20.06 3.80
C SER A 257 -27.17 19.82 4.52
N ARG A 258 -27.40 18.60 5.06
CA ARG A 258 -28.59 18.31 5.89
C ARG A 258 -28.60 19.12 7.19
N LEU A 259 -27.45 19.31 7.81
CA LEU A 259 -27.34 20.10 9.04
C LEU A 259 -27.61 21.59 8.79
N THR A 260 -27.14 22.14 7.67
CA THR A 260 -27.45 23.52 7.28
C THR A 260 -28.96 23.71 7.07
N ILE A 261 -29.62 22.78 6.36
CA ILE A 261 -31.08 22.82 6.13
C ILE A 261 -31.86 22.69 7.44
N SER A 262 -31.41 21.85 8.38
CA SER A 262 -32.08 21.68 9.67
C SER A 262 -31.90 22.89 10.59
N GLY A 263 -30.73 23.56 10.56
CA GLY A 263 -30.52 24.82 11.29
C GLY A 263 -31.41 25.94 10.77
N GLN A 264 -31.52 26.06 9.44
CA GLN A 264 -32.38 27.06 8.78
C GLN A 264 -33.88 26.84 9.03
N ARG A 265 -34.30 25.59 9.33
CA ARG A 265 -35.69 25.27 9.70
C ARG A 265 -36.02 25.66 11.15
N VAL A 266 -35.03 25.74 12.05
CA VAL A 266 -35.24 26.14 13.44
C VAL A 266 -35.35 27.68 13.56
N ASP A 267 -34.61 28.44 12.76
CA ASP A 267 -34.66 29.91 12.76
C ASP A 267 -35.95 30.50 12.15
N HIS A 268 -36.81 29.66 11.56
CA HIS A 268 -38.05 30.09 10.90
C HIS A 268 -39.34 29.78 11.69
N ILE A 269 -39.26 29.46 12.98
CA ILE A 269 -40.44 29.38 13.86
C ILE A 269 -40.70 30.77 14.43
N PRO A 270 -41.74 31.51 13.97
CA PRO A 270 -42.13 32.76 14.62
C PRO A 270 -42.73 32.45 16.00
N ALA A 271 -42.36 33.27 16.98
CA ALA A 271 -42.85 33.23 18.35
C ALA A 271 -44.36 33.47 18.46
#